data_AF-E3LGP3-F1
#
_entry.id   AF-E3LGP3-F1
#
_cell.length_a   1.000
_cell.length_b   1.000
_cell.length_c   1.000
_cell.angle_alpha   90.00
_cell.angle_beta   90.00
_cell.angle_gamma   90.00
#
_symmetry.space_group_name_H-M   'P 1'
#
loop_
_entity.id
_entity.type
_entity.pdbx_description
1 polymer ?
#
loop_
_entity_poly.entity_id
_entity_poly.type
_entity_poly.pdbx_seq_one_letter_code
_entity_poly.pdbx_strand_id
1 'polypeptide(L)'
;MACEITVGSSLKDISFVNSDIIAALESNSIKLYQTETSRRIMTIGCEEETNQLHGADENCCFLIQCTGIRVLNSKTGQLIRWHTLEESEEIVASHWKSERLATIVENKIHKSRQVELKQNA
;
A
#
# COMPACT_ATOMS: atom_id res chain seq x y z
N MET A 1 -9.38 0.10 23.95
CA MET A 1 -8.67 1.39 23.87
C MET A 1 -8.87 1.90 22.44
N ALA A 2 -9.12 3.19 22.25
CA ALA A 2 -9.28 3.77 20.92
C ALA A 2 -8.08 4.66 20.61
N CYS A 3 -7.48 4.50 19.42
CA CYS A 3 -6.43 5.38 18.92
C CYS A 3 -7.06 6.32 17.89
N GLU A 4 -7.00 7.62 18.15
CA GLU A 4 -7.45 8.65 17.23
C GLU A 4 -6.24 9.36 16.63
N ILE A 5 -6.20 9.48 15.31
CA ILE A 5 -5.11 10.11 14.57
C ILE A 5 -5.72 11.14 13.63
N THR A 6 -5.30 12.40 13.77
CA THR A 6 -5.62 13.44 12.80
C THR A 6 -4.60 13.41 11.66
N VAL A 7 -5.11 13.27 10.44
CA VAL A 7 -4.32 13.27 9.19
C VAL A 7 -4.71 14.45 8.31
N GLY A 8 -3.85 14.79 7.35
CA GLY A 8 -4.15 15.84 6.37
C GLY A 8 -5.24 15.40 5.37
N SER A 9 -5.62 16.31 4.47
CA SER A 9 -6.62 16.07 3.41
C SER A 9 -6.15 15.13 2.29
N SER A 10 -5.04 14.43 2.49
CA SER A 10 -4.32 13.62 1.50
C SER A 10 -4.25 12.13 1.88
N LEU A 11 -5.02 11.69 2.88
CA LEU A 11 -5.08 10.29 3.28
C LEU A 11 -5.62 9.44 2.12
N LYS A 12 -4.85 8.44 1.71
CA LYS A 12 -5.22 7.44 0.72
C LYS A 12 -5.61 6.11 1.36
N ASP A 13 -4.88 5.68 2.38
CA ASP A 13 -5.10 4.37 3.02
C ASP A 13 -4.58 4.34 4.47
N ILE A 14 -5.03 3.35 5.24
CA ILE A 14 -4.63 3.13 6.64
C ILE A 14 -4.56 1.63 6.95
N SER A 15 -3.49 1.21 7.63
CA SER A 15 -3.33 -0.17 8.07
C SER A 15 -2.63 -0.24 9.43
N PHE A 16 -3.01 -1.21 10.25
CA PHE A 16 -2.13 -1.66 11.32
C PHE A 16 -0.89 -2.31 10.69
N VAL A 17 0.30 -1.94 11.17
CA VAL A 17 1.55 -2.66 10.88
C VAL A 17 1.67 -3.84 11.83
N ASN A 18 1.41 -3.58 13.11
CA ASN A 18 1.30 -4.56 14.19
C ASN A 18 0.33 -3.99 15.26
N SER A 19 0.28 -4.59 16.46
CA SER A 19 -0.60 -4.11 17.56
C SER A 19 -0.26 -2.70 18.05
N ASP A 20 0.97 -2.25 17.83
CA ASP A 20 1.54 -1.06 18.46
C ASP A 20 1.70 0.11 17.47
N ILE A 21 1.64 -0.18 16.17
CA ILE A 21 1.93 0.77 15.10
C ILE A 21 0.81 0.78 14.05
N ILE A 22 0.30 1.98 13.79
CA ILE A 22 -0.57 2.29 12.65
C ILE A 22 0.25 3.00 11.59
N ALA A 23 0.09 2.59 10.34
CA ALA A 23 0.62 3.27 9.17
C ALA A 23 -0.53 3.96 8.43
N ALA A 24 -0.34 5.24 8.13
CA ALA A 24 -1.24 6.03 7.29
C ALA A 24 -0.51 6.39 5.99
N LEU A 25 -1.09 6.03 4.84
CA LEU A 25 -0.59 6.42 3.53
C LEU A 25 -1.21 7.76 3.15
N GLU A 26 -0.37 8.78 3.01
CA GLU A 26 -0.70 10.04 2.37
C GLU A 26 -0.09 10.10 0.97
N SER A 27 -0.52 11.04 0.12
CA SER A 27 -0.15 11.12 -1.31
C SER A 27 1.27 10.65 -1.68
N ASN A 28 2.28 11.13 -0.96
CA ASN A 28 3.69 10.83 -1.23
C ASN A 28 4.46 10.36 0.02
N SER A 29 3.78 9.90 1.07
CA SER A 29 4.46 9.46 2.29
C SER A 29 3.65 8.51 3.14
N ILE A 30 4.33 7.59 3.81
CA ILE A 30 3.77 6.83 4.92
C ILE A 30 4.11 7.55 6.23
N LYS A 31 3.13 7.74 7.09
CA LYS A 31 3.34 8.18 8.47
C LYS A 31 3.04 7.04 9.42
N LEU A 32 3.96 6.77 10.34
CA LEU A 32 3.78 5.74 11.37
C LEU A 32 3.40 6.41 12.69
N TYR A 33 2.43 5.83 13.38
CA TYR A 33 1.87 6.32 14.64
C TYR A 33 1.86 5.20 15.67
N GLN A 34 2.20 5.53 16.91
CA GLN A 34 2.08 4.60 18.03
C GLN A 34 0.61 4.54 18.49
N THR A 35 0.07 3.34 18.65
CA THR A 35 -1.35 3.13 18.99
C THR A 35 -1.72 3.63 20.40
N GLU A 36 -0.82 3.48 21.37
CA GLU A 36 -1.05 3.89 22.76
C GLU A 36 -1.11 5.40 22.94
N THR A 37 -0.28 6.15 22.19
CA THR A 37 -0.09 7.59 22.41
C THR A 37 -0.63 8.45 21.29
N SER A 38 -1.08 7.84 20.17
CA SER A 38 -1.43 8.51 18.91
C SER A 38 -0.32 9.39 18.34
N ARG A 39 0.93 9.26 18.83
CA ARG A 39 2.05 10.09 18.39
C ARG A 39 2.66 9.53 17.12
N ARG A 40 2.95 10.42 16.18
CA ARG A 40 3.75 10.08 15.00
C ARG A 40 5.19 9.77 15.41
N ILE A 41 5.70 8.63 14.96
CA ILE A 41 7.05 8.16 15.26
C ILE A 41 7.98 8.21 14.04
N MET A 42 7.44 8.17 12.82
CA MET A 42 8.24 8.17 11.59
C MET A 42 7.48 8.74 10.39
N THR A 43 8.21 9.21 9.39
CA THR A 43 7.71 9.51 8.04
C THR A 43 8.63 8.89 7.01
N ILE A 44 8.06 8.13 6.08
CA ILE A 44 8.77 7.45 4.98
C ILE A 44 8.29 8.08 3.67
N GLY A 45 9.20 8.63 2.87
CA GLY A 45 8.87 9.19 1.57
C GLY A 45 8.52 8.10 0.56
N CYS A 46 7.52 8.36 -0.28
CA CYS A 46 7.16 7.54 -1.43
C CYS A 46 7.44 8.34 -2.70
N GLU A 47 8.33 7.82 -3.55
CA GLU A 47 8.73 8.49 -4.80
C GLU A 47 7.70 8.30 -5.93
N GLU A 48 6.89 7.24 -5.83
CA GLU A 48 5.92 6.86 -6.83
C GLU A 48 4.51 6.85 -6.25
N GLU A 49 3.53 6.99 -7.14
CA GLU A 49 2.13 6.90 -6.78
C GLU A 49 1.82 5.53 -6.18
N THR A 50 1.40 5.58 -4.92
CA THR A 50 1.07 4.42 -4.10
C THR A 50 -0.41 4.50 -3.77
N ASN A 51 -1.12 3.38 -3.94
CA ASN A 51 -2.58 3.34 -3.84
C ASN A 51 -3.05 2.51 -2.64
N GLN A 52 -2.25 1.55 -2.19
CA GLN A 52 -2.61 0.69 -1.06
C GLN A 52 -1.41 0.44 -0.15
N LEU A 53 -1.70 0.28 1.12
CA LEU A 53 -0.76 0.05 2.19
C LEU A 53 -1.26 -1.11 3.06
N HIS A 54 -0.38 -2.07 3.31
CA HIS A 54 -0.66 -3.19 4.19
C HIS A 54 0.44 -3.34 5.23
N GLY A 55 0.05 -3.58 6.48
CA GLY A 55 0.94 -4.17 7.47
C GLY A 55 1.24 -5.61 7.12
N ALA A 56 2.51 -6.00 7.21
CA ALA A 56 2.91 -7.38 7.02
C ALA A 56 3.12 -8.08 8.36
N ASP A 57 4.21 -7.72 9.03
CA ASP A 57 4.69 -8.36 10.24
C ASP A 57 5.24 -7.31 11.23
N GLU A 58 5.81 -7.76 12.35
CA GLU A 58 6.34 -6.91 13.42
C GLU A 58 7.36 -5.86 12.94
N ASN A 59 8.02 -6.09 11.80
CA ASN A 59 9.13 -5.29 11.28
C ASN A 59 8.92 -4.77 9.86
N CYS A 60 7.85 -5.18 9.16
CA CYS A 60 7.65 -4.87 7.75
C CYS A 60 6.27 -4.27 7.48
N CYS A 61 6.25 -3.29 6.58
CA CYS A 61 5.06 -2.90 5.85
C CYS A 61 5.30 -3.14 4.37
N PHE A 62 4.23 -3.27 3.58
CA PHE A 62 4.38 -3.25 2.14
C PHE A 62 3.34 -2.35 1.50
N LEU A 63 3.77 -1.81 0.38
CA LEU A 63 3.06 -0.83 -0.43
C LEU A 63 2.80 -1.42 -1.78
N ILE A 64 1.63 -1.09 -2.32
CA ILE A 64 1.26 -1.43 -3.68
C ILE A 64 1.19 -0.15 -4.49
N GLN A 65 2.05 -0.13 -5.49
CA GLN A 65 2.28 0.96 -6.41
C GLN A 65 1.77 0.58 -7.79
N CYS A 66 1.59 1.57 -8.65
CA CYS A 66 1.13 1.35 -10.02
C CYS A 66 1.99 0.34 -10.81
N THR A 67 3.27 0.24 -10.50
CA THR A 67 4.28 -0.55 -11.23
C THR A 67 4.77 -1.79 -10.48
N GLY A 68 4.31 -2.01 -9.25
CA GLY A 68 4.87 -3.07 -8.41
C GLY A 68 4.53 -2.99 -6.93
N ILE A 69 5.18 -3.87 -6.16
CA ILE A 69 4.97 -4.04 -4.72
C ILE A 69 6.31 -3.78 -4.01
N ARG A 70 6.35 -2.77 -3.12
CA ARG A 70 7.51 -2.50 -2.24
C ARG A 70 7.26 -3.12 -0.89
N VAL A 71 8.20 -3.91 -0.39
CA VAL A 71 8.27 -4.29 1.02
C VAL A 71 9.30 -3.40 1.69
N LEU A 72 8.88 -2.67 2.71
CA LEU A 72 9.68 -1.72 3.47
C LEU A 72 9.85 -2.22 4.90
N ASN A 73 11.03 -1.96 5.47
CA ASN A 73 11.25 -2.11 6.90
C ASN A 73 10.53 -0.97 7.62
N SER A 74 9.55 -1.28 8.48
CA SER A 74 8.76 -0.26 9.18
C SER A 74 9.56 0.47 10.26
N LYS A 75 10.67 -0.11 10.75
CA LYS A 75 11.54 0.52 11.76
C LYS A 75 12.54 1.49 11.14
N THR A 76 13.01 1.24 9.91
CA THR A 76 14.06 2.06 9.27
C THR A 76 13.57 2.82 8.04
N GLY A 77 12.39 2.47 7.51
CA GLY A 77 11.87 2.97 6.24
C GLY A 77 12.58 2.43 5.00
N GLN A 78 13.55 1.53 5.15
CA GLN A 78 14.37 1.04 4.04
C GLN A 78 13.63 0.00 3.19
N LEU A 79 13.88 0.01 1.88
CA LEU A 79 13.38 -1.00 0.96
C LEU A 79 14.05 -2.36 1.24
N ILE A 80 13.24 -3.37 1.56
CA ILE A 80 13.66 -4.77 1.74
C ILE A 80 13.56 -5.52 0.41
N ARG A 81 12.44 -5.34 -0.29
CA ARG A 81 12.15 -6.07 -1.54
C ARG A 81 11.30 -5.23 -2.47
N TRP A 82 11.54 -5.37 -3.76
CA TRP A 82 10.70 -4.83 -4.83
C TRP A 82 10.27 -5.96 -5.75
N HIS A 83 8.98 -6.02 -6.05
CA HIS A 83 8.42 -6.93 -7.05
C HIS A 83 7.74 -6.09 -8.14
N THR A 84 8.39 -6.01 -9.30
CA THR A 84 7.86 -5.29 -10.45
C THR A 84 6.82 -6.14 -11.19
N LEU A 85 5.79 -5.50 -11.70
CA LEU A 85 4.84 -6.08 -12.64
C LEU A 85 5.30 -5.86 -14.09
N GLU A 86 4.71 -6.56 -15.04
CA GLU A 86 4.87 -6.18 -16.45
C GLU A 86 4.16 -4.84 -16.74
N GLU A 87 4.61 -4.10 -17.76
CA GLU A 87 4.01 -2.81 -18.15
C GLU A 87 2.50 -2.93 -18.48
N SER A 88 2.08 -4.11 -18.91
CA SER A 88 0.69 -4.42 -19.25
C SER A 88 -0.18 -4.78 -18.06
N GLU A 89 0.39 -4.94 -16.86
CA GLU A 89 -0.31 -5.39 -15.67
C GLU A 89 -0.65 -4.24 -14.72
N GLU A 90 -1.75 -4.40 -13.98
CA GLU A 90 -2.18 -3.49 -12.93
C GLU A 90 -2.67 -4.30 -11.74
N ILE A 91 -2.18 -3.99 -10.52
CA ILE A 91 -2.78 -4.58 -9.32
C ILE A 91 -4.12 -3.91 -9.07
N VAL A 92 -5.18 -4.72 -9.10
CA VAL A 92 -6.56 -4.27 -8.84
C VAL A 92 -7.01 -4.56 -7.42
N ALA A 93 -6.41 -5.55 -6.77
CA ALA A 93 -6.70 -5.92 -5.40
C ALA A 93 -5.56 -6.69 -4.77
N SER A 94 -5.48 -6.61 -3.45
CA SER A 94 -4.46 -7.26 -2.65
C SER A 94 -4.93 -7.54 -1.24
N HIS A 95 -4.33 -8.54 -0.62
CA HIS A 95 -4.61 -8.89 0.76
C HIS A 95 -3.38 -9.51 1.42
N TRP A 96 -3.03 -9.02 2.61
CA TRP A 96 -2.05 -9.67 3.47
C TRP A 96 -2.70 -10.60 4.48
N LYS A 97 -2.11 -11.77 4.72
CA LYS A 97 -2.46 -12.59 5.89
C LYS A 97 -1.24 -13.33 6.43
N SER A 98 -0.91 -13.04 7.69
CA SER A 98 0.20 -13.62 8.46
C SER A 98 1.56 -13.37 7.79
N GLU A 99 1.88 -14.12 6.74
CA GLU A 99 3.18 -14.10 6.04
C GLU A 99 3.00 -14.20 4.52
N ARG A 100 1.78 -13.96 4.03
CA ARG A 100 1.41 -14.20 2.64
C ARG A 100 0.69 -13.00 2.07
N LEU A 101 1.20 -12.54 0.93
CA LEU A 101 0.53 -11.59 0.06
C LEU A 101 -0.19 -12.34 -1.05
N ALA A 102 -1.48 -12.08 -1.19
CA ALA A 102 -2.23 -12.40 -2.40
C ALA A 102 -2.48 -11.10 -3.17
N THR A 103 -2.16 -11.07 -4.46
CA THR A 103 -2.49 -9.98 -5.37
C THR A 103 -3.29 -10.49 -6.56
N ILE A 104 -4.26 -9.69 -7.00
CA ILE A 104 -4.97 -9.88 -8.25
C ILE A 104 -4.47 -8.81 -9.21
N VAL A 105 -3.97 -9.26 -10.36
CA VAL A 105 -3.49 -8.41 -11.45
C VAL A 105 -4.44 -8.51 -12.65
N GLU A 106 -4.77 -7.35 -13.22
CA GLU A 106 -5.51 -7.26 -14.48
C GLU A 106 -4.51 -6.91 -15.60
N ASN A 107 -4.63 -7.59 -16.75
CA ASN A 107 -3.88 -7.22 -17.94
C ASN A 107 -4.64 -6.14 -18.74
N LYS A 108 -4.06 -4.95 -18.83
CA LYS A 108 -4.61 -3.78 -19.52
C LYS A 108 -4.91 -4.03 -21.00
N ILE A 109 -4.23 -4.98 -21.65
CA ILE A 109 -4.47 -5.34 -23.07
C ILE A 109 -5.89 -5.90 -23.26
N HIS A 110 -6.46 -6.56 -22.26
CA HIS A 110 -7.81 -7.14 -22.36
C HIS A 110 -8.93 -6.13 -22.08
N LYS A 111 -8.62 -5.01 -21.42
CA LYS A 111 -9.57 -3.93 -21.12
C LYS A 111 -10.04 -3.22 -22.40
N SER A 112 -9.11 -2.97 -23.33
CA SER A 112 -9.38 -2.31 -24.61
C SER A 112 -10.36 -3.11 -25.49
N ARG A 113 -10.18 -4.44 -25.53
CA ARG A 113 -11.02 -5.34 -26.35
C ARG A 113 -12.48 -5.43 -25.88
N GLN A 114 -12.75 -5.30 -24.58
CA GLN A 114 -14.12 -5.32 -24.08
C GLN A 114 -14.89 -4.01 -24.37
N VAL A 115 -14.21 -2.88 -24.46
CA VAL A 115 -14.84 -1.59 -24.80
C VAL A 115 -15.23 -1.56 -26.28
N GLU A 116 -14.38 -2.06 -27.18
CA GLU A 116 -14.69 -2.14 -28.62
C GLU A 116 -15.89 -3.04 -28.92
N LEU A 117 -16.08 -4.13 -28.18
CA LEU A 117 -17.24 -5.02 -28.36
C LEU A 117 -18.56 -4.41 -27.88
N LYS A 118 -18.53 -3.51 -26.89
CA LYS A 118 -19.73 -2.82 -26.39
C LYS A 118 -20.18 -1.64 -27.25
N GLN A 119 -19.30 -1.09 -28.08
CA GLN A 119 -19.63 0.03 -28.97
C GLN A 119 -20.18 -0.43 -30.34
N ASN A 120 -20.03 -1.72 -30.66
CA ASN A 120 -20.47 -2.32 -31.93
C ASN A 120 -21.63 -3.33 -31.77
N ALA A 121 -22.32 -3.32 -30.62
CA ALA A 121 -23.47 -4.19 -30.31
C ALA A 121 -24.77 -3.38 -30.19
#